data_AF-R9KY11-F1
#
_entry.id   AF-R9KY11-F1
#
_cell.length_a   1.000
_cell.length_b   1.000
_cell.length_c   1.000
_cell.angle_alpha   90.00
_cell.angle_beta   90.00
_cell.angle_gamma   90.00
#
_symmetry.space_group_name_H-M   'P 1'
#
loop_
_entity.id
_entity.type
_entity.pdbx_description
1 polymer ?
#
loop_
_entity_poly.entity_id
_entity_poly.type
_entity_poly.pdbx_seq_one_letter_code
_entity_poly.pdbx_strand_id
1 'polypeptide(L)'
;MKKKKTAQGVAILFIMALLAGCGTSKEAAELNTYLAQNHPAPEKKSSPAPEELAAALEDAGFTVERHEEVKELGITAQRVKAVKDEAYFDVCYSVTDEQDVQDIMEYYIEQYDRCSIIVNDEGAVFCYSSEAVAQQAGFLAE
;
A
#
# COMPACT_ATOMS: atom_id res chain seq x y z
N MET A 1 -1.59 22.49 -57.25
CA MET A 1 -2.20 21.32 -56.57
C MET A 1 -1.96 21.44 -55.07
N LYS A 2 -2.98 21.08 -54.29
CA LYS A 2 -3.06 21.15 -52.82
C LYS A 2 -2.00 20.24 -52.16
N LYS A 3 -1.38 20.68 -51.06
CA LYS A 3 -1.61 20.17 -49.69
C LYS A 3 -0.68 20.83 -48.66
N LYS A 4 -1.33 21.37 -47.62
CA LYS A 4 -0.77 21.79 -46.32
C LYS A 4 -0.18 20.58 -45.58
N LYS A 5 0.79 20.81 -44.69
CA LYS A 5 0.79 20.31 -43.30
C LYS A 5 1.94 20.93 -42.51
N THR A 6 1.57 21.84 -41.62
CA THR A 6 2.32 22.27 -40.43
C THR A 6 2.46 21.10 -39.46
N ALA A 7 3.64 20.93 -38.87
CA ALA A 7 3.80 20.19 -37.62
C ALA A 7 4.91 20.89 -36.81
N GLN A 8 4.47 21.70 -35.85
CA GLN A 8 5.30 22.18 -34.75
C GLN A 8 5.65 20.98 -33.88
N GLY A 9 6.92 20.58 -33.87
CA GLY A 9 7.44 19.61 -32.90
C GLY A 9 7.75 20.33 -31.60
N VAL A 10 6.84 20.22 -30.64
CA VAL A 10 7.07 20.66 -29.25
C VAL A 10 8.06 19.67 -28.63
N ALA A 11 9.30 20.12 -28.41
CA ALA A 11 10.27 19.39 -27.61
C ALA A 11 9.92 19.59 -26.13
N ILE A 12 9.24 18.61 -25.54
CA ILE A 12 8.94 18.58 -24.11
C ILE A 12 10.24 18.25 -23.37
N LEU A 13 10.75 19.23 -22.64
CA LEU A 13 11.79 19.08 -21.61
C LEU A 13 11.24 18.16 -20.51
N PHE A 14 11.78 16.96 -20.37
CA PHE A 14 11.61 16.18 -19.15
C PHE A 14 12.62 16.68 -18.12
N ILE A 15 12.16 17.55 -17.23
CA ILE A 15 12.85 17.90 -16.00
C ILE A 15 12.70 16.69 -15.08
N MET A 16 13.76 15.90 -14.90
CA MET A 16 13.84 14.96 -13.78
C MET A 16 14.00 15.77 -12.50
N ALA A 17 12.88 16.03 -11.82
CA ALA A 17 12.88 16.53 -10.47
C ALA A 17 13.35 15.41 -9.54
N LEU A 18 14.49 15.65 -8.91
CA LEU A 18 14.94 14.95 -7.71
C LEU A 18 13.87 15.14 -6.63
N LEU A 19 13.06 14.13 -6.36
CA LEU A 19 12.25 14.08 -5.15
C LEU A 19 13.13 13.59 -4.00
N ALA A 20 13.98 14.48 -3.50
CA ALA A 20 14.32 14.50 -2.09
C ALA A 20 13.22 15.30 -1.40
N GLY A 21 12.10 14.64 -1.11
CA GLY A 21 11.00 15.21 -0.33
C GLY A 21 11.24 14.89 1.14
N CYS A 22 11.69 15.87 1.94
CA CYS A 22 11.41 15.85 3.36
C CYS A 22 9.89 15.95 3.51
N GLY A 23 9.24 14.86 3.91
CA GLY A 23 7.81 14.84 4.24
C GLY A 23 7.52 15.93 5.26
N THR A 24 6.78 16.95 4.83
CA THR A 24 6.32 17.98 5.77
C THR A 24 5.03 17.48 6.39
N SER A 25 4.86 17.69 7.70
CA SER A 25 3.68 17.31 8.50
C SER A 25 2.31 17.75 7.95
N LYS A 26 2.30 18.61 6.91
CA LYS A 26 1.12 19.01 6.17
C LYS A 26 0.61 17.91 5.22
N GLU A 27 1.51 17.18 4.54
CA GLU A 27 1.14 16.06 3.66
C GLU A 27 0.54 14.89 4.45
N ALA A 28 1.08 14.59 5.63
CA ALA A 28 0.54 13.59 6.54
C ALA A 28 -0.93 13.85 6.94
N ALA A 29 -1.29 15.12 7.21
CA ALA A 29 -2.64 15.50 7.60
C ALA A 29 -3.63 15.41 6.42
N GLU A 30 -3.17 15.75 5.22
CA GLU A 30 -3.96 15.64 3.98
C GLU A 30 -4.17 14.15 3.61
N LEU A 31 -3.16 13.31 3.77
CA LEU A 31 -3.23 11.86 3.58
C LEU A 31 -4.20 11.21 4.57
N ASN A 32 -4.09 11.53 5.85
CA ASN A 32 -5.00 11.01 6.89
C ASN A 32 -6.46 11.42 6.63
N THR A 33 -6.69 12.65 6.18
CA THR A 33 -8.03 13.12 5.82
C THR A 33 -8.57 12.40 4.59
N TYR A 34 -7.73 12.18 3.56
CA TYR A 34 -8.09 11.44 2.36
C TYR A 34 -8.47 9.99 2.70
N LEU A 35 -7.69 9.31 3.54
CA LEU A 35 -7.97 7.94 3.97
C LEU A 35 -9.27 7.84 4.77
N ALA A 36 -9.49 8.74 5.74
CA ALA A 36 -10.71 8.76 6.52
C ALA A 36 -11.98 8.96 5.65
N GLN A 37 -11.87 9.69 4.54
CA GLN A 37 -13.00 9.97 3.64
C GLN A 37 -13.23 8.89 2.58
N ASN A 38 -12.17 8.22 2.11
CA ASN A 38 -12.25 7.27 0.99
C ASN A 38 -12.10 5.81 1.39
N HIS A 39 -11.60 5.53 2.61
CA HIS A 39 -11.34 4.19 3.13
C HIS A 39 -11.82 4.08 4.59
N PRO A 40 -13.14 4.06 4.84
CA PRO A 40 -13.67 3.92 6.20
C PRO A 40 -13.20 2.60 6.82
N ALA A 41 -12.66 2.67 8.04
CA ALA A 41 -12.12 1.49 8.71
C ALA A 41 -13.25 0.48 9.04
N PRO A 42 -13.21 -0.76 8.53
CA PRO A 42 -14.14 -1.81 8.93
C PRO A 42 -13.93 -2.24 10.39
N GLU A 43 -14.96 -2.83 11.00
CA GLU A 43 -14.86 -3.41 12.34
C GLU A 43 -13.83 -4.57 12.35
N LYS A 44 -12.70 -4.34 13.02
CA LYS A 44 -11.59 -5.29 13.11
C LYS A 44 -11.93 -6.40 14.11
N LYS A 45 -11.60 -7.66 13.77
CA LYS A 45 -11.78 -8.80 14.69
C LYS A 45 -10.58 -8.95 15.63
N SER A 46 -9.38 -8.96 15.07
CA SER A 46 -8.07 -8.84 15.72
C SER A 46 -7.00 -8.72 14.62
N SER A 47 -5.86 -8.11 14.93
CA SER A 47 -4.70 -8.14 14.03
C SER A 47 -4.04 -9.53 14.10
N PRO A 48 -4.11 -10.38 13.05
CA PRO A 48 -3.50 -11.70 13.09
C PRO A 48 -1.98 -11.58 13.14
N ALA A 49 -1.33 -12.51 13.83
CA ALA A 49 0.12 -12.62 13.80
C ALA A 49 0.60 -12.92 12.36
N PRO A 50 1.84 -12.53 11.98
CA PRO A 50 2.34 -12.73 10.62
C PRO A 50 2.22 -14.17 10.11
N GLU A 51 2.46 -15.15 10.97
CA GLU A 51 2.41 -16.58 10.66
C GLU A 51 0.98 -17.08 10.47
N GLU A 52 0.06 -16.62 11.31
CA GLU A 52 -1.37 -16.96 11.23
C GLU A 52 -1.99 -16.37 9.96
N LEU A 53 -1.67 -15.10 9.67
CA LEU A 53 -2.10 -14.43 8.46
C LEU A 53 -1.62 -15.19 7.22
N ALA A 54 -0.33 -15.50 7.18
CA ALA A 54 0.27 -16.13 6.02
C ALA A 54 -0.28 -17.56 5.80
N ALA A 55 -0.51 -18.32 6.86
CA ALA A 55 -1.15 -19.64 6.77
C ALA A 55 -2.60 -19.53 6.23
N ALA A 56 -3.39 -18.57 6.73
CA ALA A 56 -4.76 -18.36 6.24
C ALA A 56 -4.79 -17.97 4.75
N LEU A 57 -3.85 -17.13 4.31
CA LEU A 57 -3.72 -16.72 2.90
C LEU A 57 -3.25 -17.89 2.01
N GLU A 58 -2.30 -18.69 2.47
CA GLU A 58 -1.85 -19.92 1.78
C GLU A 58 -3.03 -20.91 1.63
N ASP A 59 -3.80 -21.15 2.69
CA ASP A 59 -5.00 -22.01 2.67
C ASP A 59 -6.09 -21.47 1.72
N ALA A 60 -6.21 -20.15 1.61
CA ALA A 60 -7.10 -19.49 0.64
C ALA A 60 -6.57 -19.53 -0.81
N GLY A 61 -5.37 -20.09 -1.03
CA GLY A 61 -4.75 -20.29 -2.33
C GLY A 61 -3.97 -19.08 -2.86
N PHE A 62 -3.54 -18.17 -1.98
CA PHE A 62 -2.61 -17.10 -2.33
C PHE A 62 -1.18 -17.64 -2.39
N THR A 63 -0.38 -17.07 -3.28
CA THR A 63 1.07 -17.18 -3.21
C THR A 63 1.57 -16.17 -2.20
N VAL A 64 2.23 -16.63 -1.13
CA VAL A 64 2.69 -15.78 -0.02
C VAL A 64 4.21 -15.67 0.01
N GLU A 65 4.69 -14.44 0.17
CA GLU A 65 6.09 -14.10 0.39
C GLU A 65 6.24 -13.39 1.74
N ARG A 66 7.36 -13.66 2.42
CA ARG A 66 7.72 -13.07 3.70
C ARG A 66 9.07 -12.40 3.58
N HIS A 67 9.18 -11.16 4.03
CA HIS A 67 10.41 -10.35 3.97
C HIS A 67 10.64 -9.66 5.31
N GLU A 68 11.90 -9.36 5.65
CA GLU A 68 12.27 -8.60 6.86
C GLU A 68 12.49 -7.10 6.55
N GLU A 69 12.17 -6.67 5.32
CA GLU A 69 12.29 -5.29 4.87
C GLU A 69 11.25 -4.94 3.80
N VAL A 70 10.89 -3.65 3.75
CA VAL A 70 10.30 -3.01 2.57
C VAL A 70 11.45 -2.48 1.73
N LYS A 71 12.00 -3.38 0.90
CA LYS A 71 13.26 -3.17 0.16
C LYS A 71 13.25 -1.91 -0.69
N GLU A 72 12.09 -1.54 -1.23
CA GLU A 72 11.88 -0.35 -2.07
C GLU A 72 12.04 0.96 -1.31
N LEU A 73 11.77 0.94 0.00
CA LEU A 73 11.84 2.10 0.89
C LEU A 73 13.07 2.06 1.82
N GLY A 74 13.77 0.92 1.89
CA GLY A 74 14.87 0.73 2.84
C GLY A 74 14.42 0.65 4.30
N ILE A 75 13.15 0.30 4.54
CA ILE A 75 12.54 0.23 5.87
C ILE A 75 12.62 -1.20 6.38
N THR A 76 13.06 -1.39 7.63
CA THR A 76 13.05 -2.70 8.29
C THR A 76 11.66 -2.97 8.85
N ALA A 77 11.01 -4.04 8.39
CA ALA A 77 9.67 -4.42 8.83
C ALA A 77 9.43 -5.90 8.53
N GLN A 78 8.65 -6.58 9.37
CA GLN A 78 8.19 -7.92 9.02
C GLN A 78 7.05 -7.79 8.00
N ARG A 79 7.34 -8.06 6.72
CA ARG A 79 6.38 -7.91 5.62
C ARG A 79 5.82 -9.26 5.20
N VAL A 80 4.50 -9.35 5.10
CA VAL A 80 3.80 -10.48 4.48
C VAL A 80 3.09 -9.95 3.25
N LYS A 81 3.45 -10.47 2.07
CA LYS A 81 2.84 -10.11 0.79
C LYS A 81 2.21 -11.35 0.19
N ALA A 82 0.95 -11.25 -0.23
CA ALA A 82 0.18 -12.35 -0.79
C ALA A 82 -0.55 -11.91 -2.05
N VAL A 83 -0.51 -12.75 -3.10
CA VAL A 83 -1.17 -12.49 -4.38
C VAL A 83 -1.93 -13.72 -4.88
N LYS A 84 -3.12 -13.51 -5.42
CA LYS A 84 -3.95 -14.51 -6.11
C LYS A 84 -4.70 -13.84 -7.26
N ASP A 85 -4.31 -14.13 -8.50
CA ASP A 85 -4.82 -13.44 -9.69
C ASP A 85 -4.67 -11.91 -9.55
N GLU A 86 -5.78 -11.16 -9.52
CA GLU A 86 -5.80 -9.71 -9.28
C GLU A 86 -5.94 -9.32 -7.79
N ALA A 87 -6.17 -10.29 -6.90
CA ALA A 87 -6.35 -10.07 -5.48
C ALA A 87 -5.01 -10.04 -4.74
N TYR A 88 -4.89 -9.16 -3.75
CA TYR A 88 -3.68 -9.04 -2.93
C TYR A 88 -3.97 -8.66 -1.48
N PHE A 89 -3.03 -9.05 -0.62
CA PHE A 89 -2.91 -8.64 0.77
C PHE A 89 -1.44 -8.38 1.06
N ASP A 90 -1.08 -7.18 1.49
CA ASP A 90 0.27 -6.78 1.86
C ASP A 90 0.22 -6.11 3.23
N VAL A 91 1.11 -6.50 4.13
CA VAL A 91 1.19 -5.92 5.47
C VAL A 91 2.64 -5.78 5.89
N CYS A 92 2.94 -4.65 6.52
CA CYS A 92 4.20 -4.42 7.21
C CYS A 92 3.93 -4.34 8.71
N TYR A 93 4.47 -5.27 9.49
CA TYR A 93 4.36 -5.32 10.94
C TYR A 93 5.56 -4.66 11.62
N SER A 94 5.34 -4.23 12.88
CA SER A 94 6.38 -3.69 13.76
C SER A 94 7.07 -2.44 13.21
N VAL A 95 6.33 -1.60 12.47
CA VAL A 95 6.82 -0.31 11.99
C VAL A 95 6.69 0.69 13.14
N THR A 96 7.81 1.04 13.76
CA THR A 96 7.82 1.87 14.98
C THR A 96 7.97 3.37 14.72
N ASP A 97 8.48 3.75 13.55
CA ASP A 97 8.67 5.15 13.18
C ASP A 97 7.42 5.67 12.43
N GLU A 98 6.90 6.83 12.86
CA GLU A 98 5.70 7.43 12.26
C GLU A 98 5.92 7.87 10.81
N GLN A 99 7.16 8.23 10.44
CA GLN A 99 7.52 8.56 9.06
C GLN A 99 7.54 7.28 8.22
N ASP A 100 8.12 6.19 8.73
CA ASP A 100 8.13 4.90 8.02
C ASP A 100 6.71 4.39 7.75
N VAL A 101 5.79 4.58 8.70
CA VAL A 101 4.36 4.26 8.51
C VAL A 101 3.78 5.07 7.35
N GLN A 102 4.05 6.38 7.28
CA GLN A 102 3.56 7.24 6.20
C GLN A 102 4.15 6.84 4.85
N ASP A 103 5.46 6.60 4.79
CA ASP A 103 6.16 6.22 3.56
C ASP A 103 5.62 4.89 3.00
N ILE A 104 5.30 3.92 3.88
CA ILE A 104 4.64 2.66 3.48
C ILE A 104 3.23 2.90 2.94
N MET A 105 2.45 3.78 3.56
CA MET A 105 1.09 4.10 3.11
C MET A 105 1.12 4.75 1.73
N GLU A 106 2.02 5.72 1.50
CA GLU A 106 2.21 6.36 0.21
C GLU A 106 2.65 5.35 -0.86
N TYR A 107 3.63 4.50 -0.53
CA TYR A 107 4.05 3.40 -1.41
C TYR A 107 2.87 2.50 -1.79
N TYR A 108 2.00 2.12 -0.85
CA TYR A 108 0.83 1.30 -1.18
C TYR A 108 -0.16 2.00 -2.11
N ILE A 109 -0.40 3.30 -1.94
CA ILE A 109 -1.27 4.08 -2.82
C ILE A 109 -0.71 4.14 -4.25
N GLU A 110 0.61 4.24 -4.39
CA GLU A 110 1.26 4.32 -5.70
C GLU A 110 1.37 2.96 -6.40
N GLN A 111 1.62 1.88 -5.66
CA GLN A 111 1.88 0.56 -6.25
C GLN A 111 0.61 -0.25 -6.52
N TYR A 112 -0.48 0.01 -5.82
CA TYR A 112 -1.69 -0.81 -5.87
C TYR A 112 -2.87 -0.03 -6.46
N ASP A 113 -3.43 -0.52 -7.57
CA ASP A 113 -4.56 0.11 -8.27
C ASP A 113 -5.80 0.36 -7.38
N ARG A 114 -6.02 -0.47 -6.36
CA ARG A 114 -7.21 -0.42 -5.49
C ARG A 114 -6.92 -0.95 -4.08
N CYS A 115 -6.38 -0.13 -3.20
CA CYS A 115 -5.97 -0.58 -1.88
C CYS A 115 -6.84 0.01 -0.76
N SER A 116 -7.40 -0.85 0.09
CA SER A 116 -7.88 -0.45 1.41
C SER A 116 -6.72 -0.48 2.39
N ILE A 117 -6.38 0.69 2.95
CA ILE A 117 -5.27 0.84 3.90
C ILE A 117 -5.81 0.93 5.33
N ILE A 118 -5.21 0.16 6.23
CA ILE A 118 -5.48 0.22 7.66
C ILE A 118 -4.15 0.32 8.40
N VAL A 119 -4.09 1.22 9.39
CA VAL A 119 -3.03 1.25 10.40
C VAL A 119 -3.63 0.81 11.74
N ASN A 120 -2.87 0.06 12.54
CA ASN A 120 -3.24 -0.26 13.91
C ASN A 120 -2.29 0.41 14.92
N ASP A 121 -2.67 0.42 16.19
CA ASP A 121 -1.89 1.05 17.26
C ASP A 121 -0.57 0.31 17.56
N GLU A 122 -0.35 -0.87 16.98
CA GLU A 122 0.85 -1.70 17.11
C GLU A 122 1.88 -1.42 15.99
N GLY A 123 1.62 -0.44 15.13
CA GLY A 123 2.52 -0.09 14.02
C GLY A 123 2.47 -1.09 12.88
N ALA A 124 1.33 -1.76 12.67
CA ALA A 124 1.09 -2.59 11.48
C ALA A 124 0.31 -1.80 10.43
N VAL A 125 0.82 -1.80 9.19
CA VAL A 125 0.23 -1.12 8.03
C VAL A 125 -0.24 -2.17 7.03
N PHE A 126 -1.55 -2.30 6.87
CA PHE A 126 -2.22 -3.27 6.02
C PHE A 126 -2.68 -2.62 4.72
N CYS A 127 -2.56 -3.34 3.61
CA CYS A 127 -3.12 -3.03 2.30
C CYS A 127 -3.78 -4.28 1.72
N TYR A 128 -5.04 -4.19 1.31
CA TYR A 128 -5.73 -5.30 0.67
C TYR A 128 -6.68 -4.85 -0.43
N SER A 129 -6.90 -5.71 -1.42
CA SER A 129 -7.65 -5.38 -2.62
C SER A 129 -9.18 -5.37 -2.43
N SER A 130 -9.70 -6.07 -1.42
CA SER A 130 -11.14 -6.07 -1.07
C SER A 130 -11.41 -6.64 0.32
N GLU A 131 -12.56 -6.31 0.91
CA GLU A 131 -12.98 -6.87 2.21
C GLU A 131 -13.03 -8.40 2.21
N ALA A 132 -13.45 -9.02 1.11
CA ALA A 132 -13.46 -10.47 0.96
C ALA A 132 -12.05 -11.09 1.12
N VAL A 133 -10.99 -10.41 0.64
CA VAL A 133 -9.61 -10.86 0.86
C VAL A 133 -9.24 -10.74 2.33
N ALA A 134 -9.61 -9.64 2.98
CA ALA A 134 -9.36 -9.44 4.39
C ALA A 134 -10.14 -10.41 5.31
N GLN A 135 -11.34 -10.85 4.90
CA GLN A 135 -12.09 -11.91 5.57
C GLN A 135 -11.41 -13.28 5.41
N GLN A 136 -10.96 -13.63 4.19
CA GLN A 136 -10.20 -14.86 3.94
C GLN A 136 -8.89 -14.92 4.74
N ALA A 137 -8.26 -13.75 4.94
CA ALA A 137 -7.09 -13.56 5.77
C ALA A 137 -7.36 -13.66 7.29
N GLY A 138 -8.63 -13.80 7.70
CA GLY A 138 -9.04 -13.79 9.11
C GLY A 138 -8.90 -12.41 9.80
N PHE A 139 -8.65 -11.36 9.03
CA PHE A 139 -8.41 -10.00 9.53
C PHE A 139 -9.71 -9.25 9.83
N LEU A 140 -10.73 -9.45 8.98
CA LEU A 140 -12.08 -8.90 9.18
C LEU A 140 -13.09 -10.00 9.52
N ALA A 141 -14.18 -9.61 10.18
CA ALA A 141 -15.32 -10.49 10.37
C ALA A 141 -16.03 -10.77 9.03
N GLU A 142 -16.57 -11.98 8.88
CA GLU A 142 -17.41 -12.39 7.74
C GLU A 142 -18.72 -11.58 7.64
#